data_AF-A0A5C5VNU6-F1
#
_entry.id   AF-A0A5C5VNU6-F1
#
_cell.length_a   1.000
_cell.length_b   1.000
_cell.length_c   1.000
_cell.angle_alpha   90.00
_cell.angle_beta   90.00
_cell.angle_gamma   90.00
#
_symmetry.space_group_name_H-M   'P 1'
#
loop_
_entity.id
_entity.type
_entity.pdbx_description
1 polymer ?
#
loop_
_entity_poly.entity_id
_entity_poly.type
_entity_poly.pdbx_seq_one_letter_code
_entity_poly.pdbx_strand_id
1 'polypeptide(L)'
;MTDADQLRLKLQELQAELRDIDEMDAETRRLLEGAMEEIHDALNQDNSDALQHPSLVDNLNKATQEFETSHPGLTRIIGNMVDILGNTGI
;
A
#
# COMPACT_ATOMS: atom_id res chain seq x y z
N MET A 1 11.61 -3.67 15.61
CA MET A 1 11.02 -3.01 14.44
C MET A 1 9.57 -2.81 14.77
N THR A 2 9.05 -1.59 14.66
CA THR A 2 7.62 -1.32 14.91
C THR A 2 6.80 -1.64 13.67
N ASP A 3 5.48 -1.82 13.81
CA ASP A 3 4.58 -2.00 12.66
C ASP A 3 4.67 -0.82 11.67
N ALA A 4 4.85 0.40 12.20
CA ALA A 4 5.09 1.60 11.40
C ALA A 4 6.40 1.53 10.58
N ASP A 5 7.50 1.05 11.15
CA ASP A 5 8.75 0.81 10.40
C ASP A 5 8.58 -0.24 9.30
N GLN A 6 7.84 -1.32 9.59
CA GLN A 6 7.56 -2.35 8.59
C GLN A 6 6.72 -1.80 7.43
N LEU A 7 5.69 -1.01 7.74
CA LEU A 7 4.84 -0.38 6.73
C LEU A 7 5.64 0.60 5.86
N ARG A 8 6.54 1.40 6.46
CA ARG A 8 7.45 2.28 5.71
C ARG A 8 8.34 1.51 4.75
N LEU A 9 8.91 0.40 5.20
CA LEU A 9 9.75 -0.45 4.35
C LEU A 9 8.95 -0.99 3.15
N LYS A 10 7.74 -1.51 3.41
CA LYS A 10 6.87 -2.05 2.36
C LYS A 10 6.41 -0.99 1.37
N LEU A 11 6.16 0.23 1.84
CA LEU A 11 5.82 1.36 0.99
C LEU A 11 6.98 1.74 0.06
N GLN A 12 8.23 1.71 0.56
CA GLN A 12 9.40 1.93 -0.29
C GLN A 12 9.58 0.82 -1.34
N GLU A 13 9.36 -0.44 -0.96
CA GLU A 13 9.38 -1.57 -1.90
C GLU A 13 8.29 -1.39 -2.98
N LEU A 14 7.06 -1.03 -2.58
CA LEU A 14 5.95 -0.80 -3.50
C LEU A 14 6.25 0.33 -4.49
N GLN A 15 6.80 1.45 -4.00
CA GLN A 15 7.17 2.57 -4.84
C GLN A 15 8.29 2.22 -5.84
N ALA A 16 9.25 1.39 -5.42
CA ALA A 16 10.32 0.93 -6.30
C ALA A 16 9.79 0.05 -7.42
N GLU A 17 8.93 -0.93 -7.10
CA GLU A 17 8.30 -1.81 -8.09
C GLU A 17 7.39 -1.00 -9.04
N LEU A 18 6.61 -0.05 -8.53
CA LEU A 18 5.76 0.81 -9.36
C LEU A 18 6.55 1.70 -10.32
N ARG A 19 7.79 2.04 -9.99
CA ARG A 19 8.69 2.80 -10.87
C ARG A 19 9.26 1.92 -11.98
N ASP A 20 9.43 0.63 -11.73
CA ASP A 20 9.94 -0.35 -12.71
C ASP A 20 8.86 -0.72 -13.75
N ILE A 21 7.59 -0.61 -13.38
CA ILE A 21 6.46 -0.91 -14.26
C ILE A 21 6.20 0.24 -15.23
N ASP A 22 6.61 0.04 -16.49
CA ASP A 22 6.40 0.99 -17.59
C ASP A 22 4.95 0.96 -18.12
N GLU A 23 4.34 -0.24 -18.15
CA GLU A 23 2.98 -0.46 -18.65
C GLU A 23 2.00 -0.74 -17.49
N MET A 24 1.46 0.32 -16.91
CA MET A 24 0.39 0.26 -15.91
C MET A 24 -0.75 1.20 -16.30
N ASP A 25 -1.99 0.77 -16.05
CA ASP A 25 -3.16 1.62 -16.27
C ASP A 25 -3.11 2.88 -15.40
N ALA A 26 -3.45 4.02 -16.00
CA ALA A 26 -3.36 5.32 -15.34
C ALA A 26 -4.30 5.45 -14.13
N GLU A 27 -5.46 4.78 -14.15
CA GLU A 27 -6.39 4.75 -13.03
C GLU A 27 -5.80 3.97 -11.86
N THR A 28 -5.30 2.76 -12.13
CA THR A 28 -4.71 1.90 -11.10
C THR A 28 -3.45 2.52 -10.50
N ARG A 29 -2.63 3.17 -11.34
CA ARG A 29 -1.47 3.94 -10.89
C ARG A 29 -1.86 5.01 -9.90
N ARG A 30 -2.86 5.84 -10.23
CA ARG A 30 -3.34 6.91 -9.35
C ARG A 30 -3.91 6.39 -8.05
N LEU A 31 -4.61 5.25 -8.11
CA LEU A 31 -5.21 4.62 -6.93
C LEU A 31 -4.14 4.12 -5.96
N LEU A 32 -3.06 3.51 -6.48
CA LEU A 32 -1.91 3.12 -5.67
C LEU A 32 -1.11 4.32 -5.14
N GLU A 33 -0.85 5.33 -5.99
CA GLU A 33 -0.15 6.54 -5.57
C GLU A 33 -0.90 7.26 -4.45
N GLY A 34 -2.22 7.41 -4.58
CA GLY A 34 -3.06 7.98 -3.52
C GLY A 34 -3.00 7.19 -2.21
N ALA A 35 -3.14 5.86 -2.27
CA ALA A 35 -3.06 5.02 -1.07
C ALA A 35 -1.66 5.09 -0.41
N MET A 36 -0.59 5.16 -1.21
CA MET A 36 0.78 5.35 -0.69
C MET A 36 0.94 6.72 -0.03
N GLU A 37 0.43 7.80 -0.63
CA GLU A 37 0.48 9.13 -0.03
C GLU A 37 -0.30 9.19 1.29
N GLU A 38 -1.50 8.61 1.34
CA GLU A 38 -2.31 8.53 2.57
C GLU A 38 -1.58 7.78 3.69
N ILE A 39 -0.96 6.63 3.38
CA ILE A 39 -0.18 5.86 4.35
C ILE A 39 1.05 6.64 4.81
N HIS A 40 1.76 7.28 3.88
CA HIS A 40 2.95 8.05 4.19
C HIS A 40 2.63 9.23 5.12
N ASP A 41 1.57 9.98 4.83
CA ASP A 41 1.13 11.10 5.67
C ASP A 41 0.69 10.60 7.05
N ALA A 42 -0.11 9.54 7.11
CA ALA A 42 -0.55 8.96 8.37
C ALA A 42 0.62 8.47 9.24
N LEU A 43 1.63 7.82 8.65
CA LEU A 43 2.85 7.41 9.33
C LEU A 43 3.73 8.58 9.76
N ASN A 44 3.66 9.73 9.09
CA ASN A 44 4.44 10.92 9.43
C ASN A 44 3.76 11.73 10.54
N GLN A 45 2.43 11.71 10.58
CA GLN A 45 1.60 12.36 11.58
C GLN A 45 1.34 11.51 12.83
N ASP A 46 1.84 10.27 12.85
CA ASP A 46 1.53 9.26 13.89
C ASP A 46 0.01 9.04 14.03
N ASN A 47 -0.71 9.15 12.90
CA ASN A 47 -2.16 9.12 12.84
C ASN A 47 -2.66 7.72 12.48
N SER A 48 -2.75 6.85 13.49
CA SER A 48 -3.20 5.47 13.32
C SER A 48 -4.64 5.35 12.81
N ASP A 49 -5.52 6.30 13.12
CA ASP A 49 -6.91 6.32 12.63
C ASP A 49 -6.97 6.39 11.10
N ALA A 50 -6.07 7.16 10.47
CA ALA A 50 -5.99 7.26 9.02
C ALA A 50 -5.49 5.95 8.39
N LEU A 51 -4.60 5.23 9.05
CA LEU A 51 -4.13 3.89 8.63
C LEU A 51 -5.24 2.83 8.73
N GLN A 52 -6.16 3.00 9.67
CA GLN A 52 -7.30 2.09 9.86
C GLN A 52 -8.50 2.42 8.97
N HIS A 53 -8.39 3.42 8.10
CA HIS A 53 -9.52 3.83 7.27
C HIS A 53 -9.88 2.71 6.27
N PRO A 54 -11.13 2.23 6.25
CA PRO A 54 -11.53 1.07 5.45
C PRO A 54 -11.35 1.30 3.94
N SER A 55 -11.46 2.55 3.49
CA SER A 55 -11.23 2.91 2.08
C SER A 55 -9.77 2.68 1.65
N LEU A 56 -8.81 2.83 2.55
CA LEU A 56 -7.40 2.61 2.23
C LEU A 56 -7.14 1.13 1.93
N VAL A 57 -7.64 0.26 2.81
CA VAL A 57 -7.54 -1.20 2.64
C VAL A 57 -8.32 -1.66 1.39
N ASP A 58 -9.50 -1.09 1.14
CA ASP A 58 -10.29 -1.38 -0.07
C ASP A 58 -9.55 -0.97 -1.36
N ASN A 59 -8.94 0.22 -1.39
CA ASN A 59 -8.15 0.68 -2.52
C ASN A 59 -6.95 -0.23 -2.79
N LEU A 60 -6.19 -0.59 -1.74
CA LEU A 60 -5.07 -1.53 -1.86
C LEU A 60 -5.52 -2.91 -2.38
N ASN A 61 -6.65 -3.42 -1.90
CA ASN A 61 -7.20 -4.68 -2.39
C ASN A 61 -7.61 -4.59 -3.87
N LYS A 62 -8.30 -3.52 -4.27
CA LYS A 62 -8.67 -3.28 -5.68
C LYS A 62 -7.45 -3.26 -6.60
N ALA A 63 -6.41 -2.52 -6.22
CA ALA A 63 -5.17 -2.50 -6.98
C ALA A 63 -4.53 -3.90 -7.06
N THR A 64 -4.56 -4.66 -5.96
CA THR A 64 -4.04 -6.03 -5.92
C THR A 64 -4.74 -6.94 -6.92
N GLN A 65 -6.06 -6.86 -7.07
CA GLN A 65 -6.81 -7.68 -8.02
C GLN A 65 -6.38 -7.44 -9.47
N GLU A 66 -6.09 -6.19 -9.83
CA GLU A 66 -5.62 -5.83 -11.18
C GLU A 66 -4.22 -6.39 -11.47
N PHE A 67 -3.37 -6.48 -10.45
CA PHE A 67 -1.97 -6.91 -10.59
C PHE A 67 -1.74 -8.39 -10.27
N GLU A 68 -2.75 -9.13 -9.82
CA GLU A 68 -2.62 -10.53 -9.38
C GLU A 68 -2.04 -11.44 -10.47
N THR A 69 -2.40 -11.17 -11.74
CA THR A 69 -1.91 -11.94 -12.88
C THR A 69 -0.60 -11.38 -13.46
N SER A 70 -0.47 -10.06 -13.54
CA SER A 70 0.65 -9.40 -14.24
C SER A 70 1.87 -9.14 -13.36
N HIS A 71 1.67 -8.82 -12.08
CA HIS A 71 2.72 -8.42 -11.14
C HIS A 71 2.55 -9.08 -9.77
N PRO A 72 2.87 -10.39 -9.64
CA PRO A 72 2.77 -11.12 -8.37
C PRO A 72 3.74 -10.61 -7.27
N GLY A 73 4.75 -9.81 -7.64
CA GLY A 73 5.61 -9.10 -6.70
C GLY A 73 4.86 -7.99 -5.97
N LEU A 74 4.17 -7.13 -6.72
CA LEU A 74 3.34 -6.04 -6.18
C LEU A 74 2.26 -6.57 -5.25
N THR A 75 1.51 -7.59 -5.69
CA THR A 75 0.41 -8.13 -4.88
C THR A 75 0.87 -8.68 -3.55
N ARG A 76 2.07 -9.27 -3.50
CA ARG A 76 2.69 -9.70 -2.24
C ARG A 76 3.00 -8.52 -1.33
N ILE A 77 3.56 -7.43 -1.86
CA ILE A 77 3.92 -6.25 -1.06
C ILE A 77 2.64 -5.60 -0.52
N ILE A 78 1.64 -5.38 -1.37
CA ILE A 78 0.36 -4.79 -0.97
C ILE A 78 -0.35 -5.67 0.06
N GLY A 79 -0.38 -6.99 -0.14
CA GLY A 79 -0.96 -7.92 0.84
C GLY A 79 -0.27 -7.86 2.20
N ASN A 80 1.06 -7.71 2.24
CA ASN A 80 1.78 -7.50 3.50
C ASN A 80 1.41 -6.15 4.15
N MET A 81 1.23 -5.09 3.37
CA MET A 81 0.80 -3.79 3.89
C MET A 81 -0.60 -3.89 4.50
N VAL A 82 -1.55 -4.53 3.80
CA VAL A 82 -2.91 -4.76 4.31
C VAL A 82 -2.89 -5.59 5.60
N ASP A 83 -2.03 -6.60 5.69
CA ASP A 83 -1.86 -7.40 6.91
C ASP A 83 -1.34 -6.55 8.08
N ILE A 84 -0.31 -5.72 7.85
CA ILE A 84 0.22 -4.79 8.86
C ILE A 84 -0.86 -3.79 9.29
N LEU A 85 -1.58 -3.19 8.35
CA LEU A 85 -2.68 -2.25 8.63
C LEU A 85 -3.80 -2.92 9.43
N GLY A 86 -4.16 -4.17 9.10
CA GLY A 86 -5.17 -4.95 9.81
C GLY A 86 -4.72 -5.44 11.18
N ASN A 87 -3.41 -5.68 11.36
CA ASN A 87 -2.81 -6.11 12.62
C ASN A 87 -2.46 -4.92 13.54
N THR A 88 -2.51 -3.69 13.04
CA THR A 88 -2.45 -2.46 13.84
C THR A 88 -3.79 -2.26 14.55
N GLY A 89 -4.15 -3.21 15.42
CA GLY A 89 -5.24 -3.12 16.39
C GLY A 89 -4.63 -2.94 17.77
N ILE A 90 -4.36 -1.69 18.15
CA ILE A 90 -4.18 -1.31 19.57
C ILE A 90 -5.58 -1.04 20.14
#